data_AF-A0A1E5IG70-F1
#
_entry.id   AF-A0A1E5IG70-F1
#
_cell.length_a   1.000
_cell.length_b   1.000
_cell.length_c   1.000
_cell.angle_alpha   90.00
_cell.angle_beta   90.00
_cell.angle_gamma   90.00
#
_symmetry.space_group_name_H-M   'P 1'
#
loop_
_entity.id
_entity.type
_entity.pdbx_description
1 polymer ?
#
loop_
_entity_poly.entity_id
_entity_poly.type
_entity_poly.pdbx_seq_one_letter_code
_entity_poly.pdbx_strand_id
1 'polypeptide(L)'
;MGTIAIIASASGGIEPIFALVYKRTQCLDNEEMYEVNPYFEKLAKENGFYSQGLIDKILKRGSVRELKEIPEKIKKIFVTSHDISPEDHIKMQAAFQKFTDNVVSKTVNFPNSAMKKDVKKGLYFFI
;
A
#
# COMPACT_ATOMS: atom_id res chain seq x y z
N MET A 1 -2.65 13.21 -4.65
CA MET A 1 -3.29 14.12 -3.66
C MET A 1 -2.96 13.63 -2.26
N GLY A 2 -2.01 14.24 -1.55
CA GLY A 2 -1.61 13.80 -0.21
C GLY A 2 -2.55 14.33 0.88
N THR A 3 -2.60 15.65 1.07
CA THR A 3 -3.35 16.30 2.15
C THR A 3 -4.86 16.03 2.11
N ILE A 4 -5.48 16.09 0.93
CA ILE A 4 -6.92 15.83 0.78
C ILE A 4 -7.26 14.38 1.11
N ALA A 5 -6.41 13.43 0.72
CA ALA A 5 -6.63 12.01 0.99
C ALA A 5 -6.60 11.71 2.50
N ILE A 6 -5.71 12.38 3.25
CA ILE A 6 -5.65 12.28 4.71
C ILE A 6 -6.94 12.82 5.34
N ILE A 7 -7.39 14.01 4.93
CA ILE A 7 -8.63 14.62 5.45
C ILE A 7 -9.85 13.74 5.13
N ALA A 8 -9.91 13.22 3.90
CA ALA A 8 -11.01 12.40 3.42
C ALA A 8 -10.94 10.93 3.89
N SER A 9 -9.88 10.54 4.60
CA SER A 9 -9.61 9.13 4.94
C SER A 9 -9.70 8.19 3.73
N ALA A 10 -9.19 8.64 2.59
CA ALA A 10 -9.25 7.97 1.31
C ALA A 10 -7.85 7.63 0.77
N SER A 11 -7.78 6.77 -0.25
CA SER A 11 -6.53 6.53 -0.98
C SER A 11 -6.14 7.74 -1.83
N GLY A 12 -4.83 7.91 -2.08
CA GLY A 12 -4.33 9.03 -2.87
C GLY A 12 -4.55 8.82 -4.36
N GLY A 13 -5.59 9.41 -4.96
CA GLY A 13 -5.85 9.29 -6.40
C GLY A 13 -6.09 7.84 -6.82
N ILE A 14 -5.35 7.36 -7.83
CA ILE A 14 -5.43 5.96 -8.31
C ILE A 14 -4.41 5.04 -7.62
N GLU A 15 -3.80 5.47 -6.52
CA GLU A 15 -2.76 4.69 -5.85
C GLU A 15 -3.35 3.51 -5.07
N PRO A 16 -2.69 2.33 -5.09
CA PRO A 16 -2.97 1.28 -4.12
C PRO A 16 -2.65 1.76 -2.71
N ILE A 17 -3.20 1.07 -1.70
CA ILE A 17 -2.84 1.34 -0.30
C ILE A 17 -1.33 1.09 -0.14
N PHE A 18 -0.60 2.11 0.32
CA PHE A 18 0.85 1.99 0.49
C PHE A 18 1.20 1.08 1.68
N ALA A 19 0.61 1.36 2.85
CA ALA A 19 0.75 0.54 4.05
C ALA A 19 -0.58 0.44 4.81
N LEU A 20 -0.80 -0.68 5.50
CA LEU A 20 -1.96 -0.87 6.37
C LEU A 20 -1.76 -0.31 7.78
N VAL A 21 -0.50 -0.10 8.17
CA VAL A 21 -0.11 0.41 9.48
C VAL A 21 0.94 1.49 9.26
N TYR A 22 0.71 2.66 9.85
CA TYR A 22 1.67 3.74 9.93
C TYR A 22 2.10 3.94 11.37
N LYS A 23 3.37 4.29 11.57
CA LYS A 23 3.91 4.66 12.88
C LYS A 23 4.12 6.17 12.93
N ARG A 24 3.49 6.84 13.90
CA ARG A 24 3.68 8.26 14.17
C ARG A 24 4.61 8.43 15.36
N THR A 25 5.76 9.07 15.13
CA THR A 25 6.87 9.19 16.09
C THR A 25 6.93 10.54 16.82
N GLN A 26 6.19 11.54 16.36
CA GLN A 26 6.06 12.85 17.03
C GLN A 26 4.62 13.05 17.48
N CYS A 27 4.18 12.23 18.42
CA CYS A 27 2.94 12.44 19.16
C CYS A 27 3.23 13.18 20.48
N LEU A 28 2.18 13.62 21.17
CA LEU A 28 2.29 14.18 22.52
C LEU A 28 3.14 13.23 23.39
N ASP A 29 4.11 13.80 24.12
CA ASP A 29 5.01 13.09 25.05
C ASP A 29 6.00 12.07 24.44
N ASN A 30 6.36 12.19 23.15
CA ASN A 30 7.29 11.28 22.44
C ASN A 30 6.83 9.81 22.42
N GLU A 31 5.55 9.53 22.65
CA GLU A 31 5.01 8.19 22.52
C GLU A 31 4.83 7.79 21.05
N GLU A 32 5.09 6.51 20.75
CA GLU A 32 4.89 5.95 19.43
C GLU A 32 3.44 5.51 19.26
N MET A 33 2.73 6.09 18.30
CA MET A 33 1.34 5.73 18.02
C MET A 33 1.24 4.99 16.68
N TYR A 34 0.50 3.87 16.67
CA TYR A 34 0.18 3.14 15.45
C TYR A 34 -1.16 3.59 14.89
N GLU A 35 -1.17 3.98 13.63
CA GLU A 35 -2.38 4.25 12.86
C GLU A 35 -2.63 3.07 11.93
N VAL A 36 -3.68 2.30 12.22
CA VAL A 36 -4.06 1.11 11.46
C VAL A 36 -5.20 1.45 10.51
N ASN A 37 -5.21 0.87 9.31
CA ASN A 37 -6.33 0.98 8.39
C ASN A 37 -7.63 0.52 9.09
N PRO A 38 -8.67 1.36 9.14
CA PRO A 38 -9.85 1.09 9.96
C PRO A 38 -10.63 -0.15 9.49
N TYR A 39 -10.65 -0.42 8.18
CA TYR A 39 -11.31 -1.61 7.63
C TYR A 39 -10.54 -2.89 7.97
N PHE A 40 -9.21 -2.82 7.93
CA PHE A 40 -8.37 -3.94 8.35
C PHE A 40 -8.51 -4.22 9.85
N GLU A 41 -8.46 -3.18 10.68
CA GLU A 41 -8.62 -3.30 12.13
C GLU A 41 -9.96 -3.92 12.51
N LYS A 42 -11.05 -3.44 11.89
CA LYS A 42 -12.39 -3.98 12.10
C LYS A 42 -12.45 -5.47 11.77
N LEU A 43 -11.98 -5.87 10.58
CA LEU A 43 -11.99 -7.27 10.17
C LEU A 43 -11.07 -8.14 11.04
N ALA A 44 -9.93 -7.61 11.47
CA ALA A 44 -9.01 -8.32 12.36
C ALA A 44 -9.62 -8.60 13.74
N LYS A 45 -10.37 -7.63 14.29
CA LYS A 45 -11.10 -7.78 15.54
C LYS A 45 -12.26 -8.76 15.40
N GLU A 46 -13.05 -8.64 14.34
CA GLU A 46 -14.20 -9.54 14.06
C GLU A 46 -13.77 -11.00 13.85
N ASN A 47 -12.60 -11.24 13.26
CA ASN A 47 -12.06 -12.57 13.01
C ASN A 47 -11.09 -13.05 14.11
N GLY A 48 -10.91 -12.28 15.18
CA GLY A 48 -10.17 -12.69 16.38
C GLY A 48 -8.65 -12.81 16.23
N PHE A 49 -8.03 -12.21 15.21
CA PHE A 49 -6.57 -12.26 15.00
C PHE A 49 -5.86 -10.93 15.28
N TYR A 50 -6.59 -9.89 15.71
CA TYR A 50 -6.00 -8.61 16.09
C TYR A 50 -5.08 -8.76 17.31
N SER A 51 -3.81 -8.38 17.17
CA SER A 51 -2.85 -8.32 18.27
C SER A 51 -1.78 -7.27 18.01
N GLN A 52 -1.21 -6.69 19.06
CA GLN A 52 -0.13 -5.69 18.92
C GLN A 52 1.08 -6.29 18.19
N GLY A 53 1.44 -7.54 18.50
CA GLY A 53 2.52 -8.25 17.81
C GLY A 53 2.27 -8.46 16.31
N LEU A 54 1.00 -8.60 15.89
CA LEU A 54 0.65 -8.63 14.48
C LEU A 54 0.86 -7.27 13.80
N ILE A 55 0.44 -6.18 14.47
CA ILE A 55 0.63 -4.81 13.97
C ILE A 55 2.13 -4.52 13.77
N ASP A 56 2.97 -4.91 14.71
CA ASP A 56 4.43 -4.75 14.61
C ASP A 56 5.03 -5.58 13.46
N LYS A 57 4.55 -6.81 13.26
CA LYS A 57 4.95 -7.65 12.12
C LYS A 57 4.58 -7.01 10.78
N ILE A 58 3.36 -6.47 10.68
CA ILE A 58 2.88 -5.78 9.47
C ILE A 58 3.72 -4.54 9.21
N LEU A 59 4.03 -3.74 10.23
CA LEU A 59 4.86 -2.54 10.09
C LEU A 59 6.27 -2.88 9.56
N LYS A 60 6.89 -3.95 10.07
CA LYS A 60 8.24 -4.37 9.63
C LYS A 60 8.27 -4.94 8.21
N ARG A 61 7.21 -5.63 7.78
CA ARG A 61 7.17 -6.31 6.47
C ARG A 61 6.55 -5.46 5.36
N GLY A 62 5.60 -4.58 5.68
CA GLY A 62 4.85 -3.79 4.70
C GLY A 62 3.80 -4.58 3.89
N SER A 63 3.61 -5.87 4.16
CA SER A 63 2.64 -6.74 3.48
C SER A 63 2.07 -7.79 4.43
N VAL A 64 0.82 -8.19 4.16
CA VAL A 64 0.10 -9.24 4.90
C VAL A 64 0.15 -10.61 4.23
N ARG A 65 0.66 -10.72 2.99
CA ARG A 65 0.62 -11.96 2.19
C ARG A 65 1.24 -13.16 2.89
N GLU A 66 2.39 -12.95 3.54
CA GLU A 66 3.16 -14.02 4.15
C GLU A 66 2.77 -14.31 5.62
N LEU A 67 1.81 -13.58 6.19
CA LEU A 67 1.43 -13.73 7.60
C LEU A 67 0.41 -14.86 7.77
N LYS A 68 0.83 -16.00 8.33
CA LYS A 68 -0.04 -17.17 8.54
C LYS A 68 -1.22 -16.93 9.48
N GLU A 69 -1.09 -15.94 10.36
CA GLU A 69 -2.13 -15.52 11.32
C GLU A 69 -3.35 -14.87 10.65
N ILE A 70 -3.24 -14.46 9.38
CA ILE A 70 -4.30 -13.77 8.64
C ILE A 70 -4.95 -14.75 7.65
N PRO A 71 -6.29 -14.87 7.62
CA PRO A 71 -7.00 -15.67 6.63
C PRO A 71 -6.70 -15.25 5.18
N GLU A 72 -6.57 -16.22 4.26
CA GLU A 72 -6.26 -15.97 2.84
C GLU A 72 -7.24 -15.03 2.14
N LYS A 73 -8.54 -15.12 2.49
CA LYS A 73 -9.56 -14.22 1.95
C LYS A 73 -9.28 -12.76 2.29
N ILE A 74 -8.78 -12.49 3.50
CA ILE A 74 -8.46 -11.14 3.97
C ILE A 74 -7.15 -10.66 3.33
N LYS A 75 -6.14 -11.52 3.21
CA LYS A 75 -4.89 -11.18 2.51
C LYS A 75 -5.11 -10.71 1.08
N LYS A 76 -6.04 -11.35 0.35
CA LYS A 76 -6.39 -10.97 -1.02
C LYS A 76 -7.06 -9.60 -1.15
N ILE A 77 -7.69 -9.11 -0.07
CA ILE A 77 -8.35 -7.80 -0.04
C ILE A 77 -7.32 -6.71 0.29
N PHE A 78 -6.45 -6.95 1.27
CA PHE A 78 -5.51 -5.96 1.79
C PHE A 78 -4.12 -6.06 1.15
N VAL A 79 -4.10 -6.08 -0.18
CA VAL A 79 -2.87 -6.02 -1.00
C VAL A 79 -2.29 -4.61 -0.91
N THR A 80 -0.99 -4.49 -0.66
CA THR A 80 -0.31 -3.18 -0.59
C THR A 80 0.41 -2.83 -1.90
N SER A 81 0.91 -1.60 -2.03
CA SER A 81 1.70 -1.17 -3.19
C SER A 81 2.93 -2.04 -3.45
N HIS A 82 3.51 -2.62 -2.39
CA HIS A 82 4.68 -3.50 -2.44
C HIS A 82 4.37 -4.89 -2.99
N ASP A 83 3.10 -5.28 -2.96
CA ASP A 83 2.60 -6.56 -3.40
C ASP A 83 2.26 -6.58 -4.91
N ILE A 84 2.25 -5.42 -5.56
CA ILE A 84 1.85 -5.23 -6.96
C ILE A 84 3.12 -5.09 -7.81
N SER A 85 3.18 -5.84 -8.92
CA SER A 85 4.33 -5.78 -9.82
C SER A 85 4.47 -4.39 -10.45
N PRO A 86 5.70 -3.92 -10.75
CA PRO A 86 5.89 -2.68 -11.48
C PRO A 86 5.10 -2.64 -12.79
N GLU A 87 5.05 -3.75 -13.53
CA GLU A 87 4.26 -3.86 -14.76
C GLU A 87 2.76 -3.63 -14.53
N ASP A 88 2.19 -4.17 -13.45
CA ASP A 88 0.76 -3.98 -13.15
C ASP A 88 0.46 -2.55 -12.66
N HIS A 89 1.39 -1.92 -11.93
CA HIS A 89 1.28 -0.49 -11.62
C HIS A 89 1.21 0.36 -12.89
N ILE A 90 2.03 0.06 -13.90
CA ILE A 90 2.04 0.80 -15.17
C ILE A 90 0.78 0.48 -15.99
N LYS A 91 0.32 -0.78 -16.05
CA LYS A 91 -0.97 -1.12 -16.70
C LYS A 91 -2.13 -0.36 -16.07
N MET A 92 -2.14 -0.22 -14.74
CA MET A 92 -3.14 0.59 -14.05
C MET A 92 -3.06 2.05 -14.50
N GLN A 93 -1.88 2.66 -14.50
CA GLN A 93 -1.70 4.03 -15.00
C GLN A 93 -2.19 4.18 -16.45
N ALA A 94 -1.83 3.25 -17.33
CA ALA A 94 -2.22 3.26 -18.74
C ALA A 94 -3.75 3.16 -18.92
N ALA A 95 -4.44 2.39 -18.07
CA ALA A 95 -5.90 2.29 -18.12
C ALA A 95 -6.59 3.64 -17.84
N PHE A 96 -6.11 4.41 -16.87
CA PHE A 96 -6.64 5.74 -16.57
C PHE A 96 -6.19 6.79 -17.59
N GLN A 97 -4.95 6.69 -18.09
CA GLN A 97 -4.39 7.64 -19.06
C GLN A 97 -5.18 7.67 -20.38
N LYS A 98 -5.81 6.56 -20.79
CA LYS A 98 -6.68 6.50 -21.98
C LYS A 98 -7.85 7.49 -21.96
N PHE A 99 -8.27 7.91 -20.77
CA PHE A 99 -9.42 8.79 -20.56
C PHE A 99 -9.03 10.11 -19.89
N THR A 100 -7.73 10.44 -19.89
CA THR A 100 -7.19 11.65 -19.28
C THR A 100 -6.36 12.40 -20.32
N ASP A 101 -6.75 13.63 -20.66
CA ASP A 101 -6.01 14.44 -21.64
C ASP A 101 -4.66 14.96 -21.07
N ASN A 102 -4.63 15.20 -19.76
CA ASN A 102 -3.42 15.54 -19.00
C ASN A 102 -2.65 14.30 -18.52
N VAL A 103 -1.57 14.49 -17.76
CA VAL A 103 -0.78 13.38 -17.20
C VAL A 103 -1.35 12.88 -15.86
N VAL A 104 -1.41 11.57 -15.71
CA VAL A 104 -1.71 10.92 -14.42
C VAL A 104 -0.44 10.80 -13.58
N SER A 105 -0.36 11.55 -12.47
CA SER A 105 0.72 11.42 -11.49
C SER A 105 0.51 10.20 -10.61
N LYS A 106 1.14 9.09 -10.97
CA LYS A 106 1.10 7.81 -10.26
C LYS A 106 2.52 7.28 -10.00
N THR A 107 2.71 6.69 -8.81
CA THR A 107 3.92 6.02 -8.37
C THR A 107 3.96 4.57 -8.84
N VAL A 108 5.13 4.13 -9.31
CA VAL A 108 5.44 2.74 -9.61
C VAL A 108 6.47 2.24 -8.60
N ASN A 109 6.06 1.35 -7.69
CA ASN A 109 6.94 0.82 -6.65
C ASN A 109 7.76 -0.35 -7.20
N PHE A 110 9.08 -0.25 -7.09
CA PHE A 110 10.02 -1.34 -7.41
C PHE A 110 10.56 -1.97 -6.12
N PRO A 111 10.84 -3.28 -6.12
CA PRO A 111 11.54 -3.92 -5.02
C PRO A 111 12.97 -3.35 -4.88
N ASN A 112 13.54 -3.44 -3.68
CA ASN A 112 14.91 -2.97 -3.42
C ASN A 112 15.96 -3.66 -4.33
N SER A 113 15.70 -4.89 -4.75
CA SER A 113 16.54 -5.66 -5.66
C SER A 113 16.46 -5.25 -7.13
N ALA A 114 15.62 -4.28 -7.49
CA ALA A 114 15.44 -3.85 -8.88
C ALA A 114 16.73 -3.23 -9.45
N MET A 115 17.09 -3.66 -10.66
CA MET A 115 18.24 -3.15 -11.39
C MET A 115 17.82 -2.10 -12.43
N LYS A 116 18.81 -1.35 -12.95
CA LYS A 116 18.59 -0.36 -14.02
C LYS A 116 17.83 -0.94 -15.23
N LYS A 117 18.07 -2.21 -15.55
CA LYS A 117 17.37 -2.90 -16.65
C LYS A 117 15.87 -3.07 -16.39
N ASP A 118 15.48 -3.29 -15.13
CA ASP A 118 14.08 -3.52 -14.74
C ASP A 118 13.31 -2.20 -14.77
N VAL A 119 13.94 -1.11 -14.29
CA VAL A 119 13.41 0.25 -14.40
C VAL A 119 13.28 0.65 -15.88
N LYS A 120 14.30 0.35 -16.70
CA LYS A 120 14.24 0.56 -18.14
C LYS A 120 13.03 -0.16 -18.74
N LYS A 121 12.88 -1.46 -18.50
CA LYS A 121 11.74 -2.22 -19.03
C LYS A 121 10.38 -1.59 -18.66
N GLY A 122 10.24 -1.07 -17.43
CA GLY A 122 9.04 -0.34 -17.01
C GLY A 122 8.80 0.96 -17.80
N LEU A 123 9.84 1.76 -18.01
CA LEU A 123 9.75 3.02 -18.78
C LEU A 123 9.41 2.80 -20.27
N TYR A 124 9.93 1.72 -20.86
CA TYR A 124 9.76 1.42 -22.29
C TYR A 124 8.56 0.51 -22.57
N PHE A 125 7.74 0.14 -21.59
CA PHE A 125 6.67 -0.85 -21.76
C PHE A 125 5.55 -0.41 -22.75
N PHE A 126 5.53 0.87 -23.14
CA PHE A 126 4.52 1.47 -24.03
C PHE A 126 5.12 2.25 -25.22
N ILE A 127 6.42 2.08 -25.51
CA ILE A 127 7.08 2.63 -26.71
C ILE A 127 7.33 1.48 -27.68
#